data_AF-A0AAI8AYF4-F1
#
_entry.id   AF-A0AAI8AYF4-F1
#
_cell.length_a   1.000
_cell.length_b   1.000
_cell.length_c   1.000
_cell.angle_alpha   90.00
_cell.angle_beta   90.00
_cell.angle_gamma   90.00
#
_symmetry.space_group_name_H-M   'P 1'
#
loop_
_entity.id
_entity.type
_entity.pdbx_description
1 polymer ?
#
loop_
_entity_poly.entity_id
_entity_poly.type
_entity_poly.pdbx_seq_one_letter_code
_entity_poly.pdbx_strand_id
1 'polypeptide(L)'
;MSKWINETKDLDFIIMAAAWSGHGDSLVSLSADDNRRGPVLMYDAFTELLGHLKLDGRKLLFLGEVPRLDSNYNACAAASLSIPFRHCNYDFRHMNYGKISARHEPYNSVLTQLASDWGAKVLLPSKVMCTPTNCGTIFAGEFVYRDNNHLRRNLKPETNAALANIIGLDDFVDKL
;
A
#
# COMPACT_ATOMS: atom_id res chain seq x y z
N MET A 1 5.12 -1.48 21.65
CA MET A 1 5.58 -2.15 20.42
C MET A 1 7.10 -2.27 20.37
N SER A 2 7.86 -1.17 20.43
CA SER A 2 9.35 -1.20 20.33
C SER A 2 10.04 -2.10 21.35
N LYS A 3 9.57 -2.13 22.60
CA LYS A 3 10.08 -3.08 23.63
C LYS A 3 10.00 -4.53 23.16
N TRP A 4 8.83 -4.96 22.71
CA TRP A 4 8.62 -6.34 22.22
C TRP A 4 9.51 -6.63 21.02
N ILE A 5 9.59 -5.72 20.04
CA ILE A 5 10.48 -5.86 18.88
C ILE A 5 11.93 -6.03 19.35
N ASN A 6 12.39 -5.22 20.31
CA ASN A 6 13.78 -5.24 20.77
C ASN A 6 14.14 -6.46 21.64
N GLU A 7 13.16 -7.06 22.31
CA GLU A 7 13.35 -8.21 23.21
C GLU A 7 13.15 -9.56 22.52
N THR A 8 12.43 -9.60 21.39
CA THR A 8 12.17 -10.81 20.61
C THR A 8 13.42 -11.25 19.86
N LYS A 9 13.96 -12.43 20.17
CA LYS A 9 15.24 -12.92 19.61
C LYS A 9 15.10 -13.63 18.28
N ASP A 10 13.91 -14.15 17.99
CA ASP A 10 13.53 -14.92 16.80
C ASP A 10 12.75 -14.07 15.78
N LEU A 11 13.03 -12.75 15.76
CA LEU A 11 12.44 -11.82 14.80
C LEU A 11 13.46 -11.46 13.72
N ASP A 12 13.33 -12.11 12.56
CA ASP A 12 14.22 -11.90 11.41
C ASP A 12 13.72 -10.80 10.46
N PHE A 13 12.41 -10.59 10.40
CA PHE A 13 11.75 -9.75 9.40
C PHE A 13 10.75 -8.79 10.02
N ILE A 14 10.77 -7.54 9.55
CA ILE A 14 9.79 -6.52 9.91
C ILE A 14 9.19 -5.98 8.62
N ILE A 15 7.88 -6.18 8.44
CA ILE A 15 7.12 -5.59 7.33
C ILE A 15 6.24 -4.49 7.90
N MET A 16 6.50 -3.25 7.51
CA MET A 16 5.67 -2.10 7.84
C MET A 16 4.74 -1.82 6.67
N ALA A 17 3.44 -1.98 6.89
CA ALA A 17 2.39 -1.77 5.90
C ALA A 17 1.22 -1.03 6.55
N ALA A 18 0.69 0.00 5.88
CA ALA A 18 -0.47 0.75 6.35
C ALA A 18 -1.15 1.48 5.19
N ALA A 19 -2.29 2.14 5.46
CA ALA A 19 -2.90 3.10 4.54
C ALA A 19 -2.19 4.46 4.67
N TRP A 20 -0.95 4.53 4.18
CA TRP A 20 -0.03 5.65 4.41
C TRP A 20 -0.63 7.02 4.13
N SER A 21 -1.26 7.20 2.96
CA SER A 21 -1.87 8.48 2.62
C SER A 21 -3.02 8.86 3.56
N GLY A 22 -3.83 7.88 3.99
CA GLY A 22 -4.91 8.12 4.94
C GLY A 22 -4.40 8.50 6.34
N HIS A 23 -3.31 7.86 6.80
CA HIS A 23 -2.69 8.23 8.08
C HIS A 23 -2.02 9.59 8.01
N GLY A 24 -1.34 9.92 6.91
CA GLY A 24 -0.75 11.23 6.72
C GLY A 24 -1.76 12.37 6.78
N ASP A 25 -2.92 12.20 6.14
CA ASP A 25 -4.04 13.15 6.24
C ASP A 25 -4.50 13.33 7.71
N SER A 26 -4.52 12.22 8.47
CA SER A 26 -4.90 12.23 9.89
C SER A 26 -3.82 12.89 10.77
N LEU A 27 -2.53 12.72 10.45
CA LEU A 27 -1.43 13.32 11.20
C LEU A 27 -1.46 14.84 11.15
N VAL A 28 -1.87 15.43 10.02
CA VAL A 28 -2.05 16.89 9.93
C VAL A 28 -3.09 17.37 10.94
N SER A 29 -4.20 16.66 11.10
CA SER A 29 -5.24 17.02 12.09
C SER A 29 -4.81 16.88 13.56
N LEU A 30 -3.72 16.16 13.83
CA LEU A 30 -3.17 15.94 15.16
C LEU A 30 -1.92 16.80 15.43
N SER A 31 -1.39 17.46 14.41
CA SER A 31 -0.22 18.33 14.52
C SER A 31 -0.62 19.66 15.16
N ALA A 32 0.20 20.16 16.08
CA ALA A 32 0.08 21.53 16.59
C ALA A 32 0.66 22.57 15.61
N ASP A 33 1.33 22.12 14.55
CA ASP A 33 1.87 22.94 13.48
C ASP A 33 1.11 22.68 12.18
N ASP A 34 0.21 23.61 11.84
CA ASP A 34 -0.64 23.57 10.65
C ASP A 34 0.15 23.68 9.33
N ASN A 35 1.42 24.08 9.39
CA ASN A 35 2.26 24.21 8.18
C ASN A 35 2.93 22.88 7.79
N ARG A 36 2.93 21.88 8.68
CA ARG A 36 3.56 20.59 8.41
C ARG A 36 2.61 19.66 7.66
N ARG A 37 3.07 19.19 6.50
CA ARG A 37 2.34 18.24 5.67
C ARG A 37 2.53 16.81 6.16
N GLY A 38 1.50 15.97 5.98
CA GLY A 38 1.50 14.55 6.37
C GLY A 38 2.78 13.77 6.02
N PRO A 39 3.34 13.88 4.80
CA PRO A 39 4.58 13.20 4.44
C PRO A 39 5.79 13.55 5.32
N VAL A 40 5.94 14.84 5.68
CA VAL A 40 7.05 15.30 6.53
C VAL A 40 6.90 14.79 7.96
N LEU A 41 5.67 14.83 8.49
CA LEU A 41 5.35 14.27 9.81
C LEU A 41 5.60 12.76 9.85
N MET A 42 5.22 12.05 8.79
CA MET A 42 5.45 10.61 8.66
C MET A 42 6.95 10.29 8.63
N TYR A 43 7.75 11.02 7.86
CA TYR A 43 9.20 10.80 7.81
C TYR A 43 9.85 10.95 9.19
N ASP A 44 9.55 12.04 9.90
CA ASP A 44 10.13 12.30 11.23
C ASP A 44 9.71 11.24 12.25
N ALA A 45 8.41 10.93 12.31
CA ALA A 45 7.88 9.94 13.25
C ALA A 45 8.46 8.54 13.00
N PHE A 46 8.66 8.16 11.74
CA PHE A 46 9.30 6.89 11.40
C PHE A 46 10.78 6.90 11.71
N THR A 47 11.48 7.99 11.43
CA THR A 47 12.90 8.14 11.78
C THR A 47 13.12 8.00 13.28
N GLU A 48 12.26 8.63 14.10
CA GLU A 48 12.29 8.48 15.55
C GLU A 48 11.98 7.03 15.98
N LEU A 49 10.93 6.42 15.43
CA LEU A 49 10.56 5.04 15.74
C LEU A 49 11.71 4.08 15.44
N LEU A 50 12.29 4.17 14.24
CA LEU A 50 13.36 3.29 13.77
C LEU A 50 14.64 3.48 14.61
N GLY A 51 14.94 4.71 15.05
CA GLY A 51 16.04 4.98 15.97
C GLY A 51 15.90 4.29 17.33
N HIS A 52 14.68 3.90 17.72
CA HIS A 52 14.43 3.14 18.93
C HIS A 52 14.39 1.61 18.70
N LEU A 53 14.52 1.13 17.46
CA LEU A 53 14.50 -0.30 17.16
C LEU A 53 15.91 -0.88 17.05
N LYS A 54 16.12 -2.05 17.63
CA LYS A 54 17.30 -2.88 17.39
C LYS A 54 17.10 -3.62 16.07
N LEU A 55 17.66 -3.09 14.99
CA LEU A 55 17.51 -3.64 13.63
C LEU A 55 18.69 -4.52 13.19
N ASP A 56 19.73 -4.65 14.01
CA ASP A 56 20.93 -5.42 13.67
C ASP A 56 20.57 -6.86 13.28
N GLY A 57 20.92 -7.24 12.04
CA GLY A 57 20.66 -8.57 11.49
C GLY A 57 19.22 -8.80 11.00
N ARG A 58 18.30 -7.83 11.15
CA ARG A 58 16.89 -7.94 10.74
C ARG A 58 16.68 -7.30 9.38
N LYS A 59 15.85 -7.90 8.52
CA LYS A 59 15.47 -7.27 7.25
C LYS A 59 14.18 -6.47 7.43
N LEU A 60 14.23 -5.21 7.00
CA LEU A 60 13.10 -4.28 7.04
C LEU A 60 12.49 -4.13 5.63
N LEU A 61 11.17 -4.17 5.56
CA LEU A 61 10.39 -3.87 4.36
C LEU A 61 9.36 -2.79 4.66
N PHE A 62 9.42 -1.71 3.88
CA PHE A 62 8.32 -0.77 3.75
C PHE A 62 7.42 -1.20 2.59
N LEU A 63 6.20 -1.64 2.91
CA LEU A 63 5.20 -1.97 1.91
C LEU A 63 4.23 -0.80 1.77
N GLY A 64 4.29 -0.13 0.63
CA GLY A 64 3.35 0.91 0.21
C GLY A 64 1.92 0.37 0.13
N GLU A 65 0.96 1.29 0.08
CA GLU A 65 -0.45 0.92 -0.09
C GLU A 65 -0.77 0.63 -1.57
N VAL A 66 -1.85 -0.15 -1.78
CA VAL A 66 -2.42 -0.40 -3.11
C VAL A 66 -3.06 0.87 -3.67
N PRO A 67 -3.20 1.01 -5.01
CA PRO A 67 -3.96 2.12 -5.59
C PRO A 67 -5.32 2.26 -4.89
N ARG A 68 -5.66 3.47 -4.45
CA ARG A 68 -6.89 3.72 -3.70
C ARG A 68 -8.01 4.17 -4.63
N LEU A 69 -9.12 3.46 -4.66
CA LEU A 69 -10.29 3.85 -5.45
C LEU A 69 -10.84 5.20 -4.97
N ASP A 70 -11.37 6.00 -5.88
CA ASP A 70 -12.10 7.23 -5.54
C ASP A 70 -13.49 6.95 -4.96
N SER A 71 -14.03 5.75 -5.20
CA SER A 71 -15.33 5.30 -4.75
C SER A 71 -15.38 3.78 -4.62
N ASN A 72 -16.42 3.25 -3.98
CA ASN A 72 -16.57 1.81 -3.84
C ASN A 72 -17.20 1.20 -5.10
N TYR A 73 -16.40 0.44 -5.84
CA TYR A 73 -16.80 -0.18 -7.11
C TYR A 73 -17.48 -1.55 -6.95
N ASN A 74 -17.66 -2.07 -5.74
CA ASN A 74 -18.19 -3.43 -5.52
C ASN A 74 -19.58 -3.65 -6.14
N ALA A 75 -20.47 -2.66 -6.06
CA ALA A 75 -21.80 -2.77 -6.64
C ALA A 75 -21.71 -3.00 -8.15
N CYS A 76 -20.74 -2.35 -8.79
CA CYS A 76 -20.48 -2.49 -10.20
C CYS A 76 -19.77 -3.78 -10.59
N ALA A 77 -18.76 -4.18 -9.82
CA ALA A 77 -18.12 -5.47 -9.98
C ALA A 77 -19.14 -6.62 -9.86
N ALA A 78 -20.03 -6.58 -8.86
CA ALA A 78 -21.08 -7.58 -8.67
C ALA A 78 -22.10 -7.61 -9.81
N ALA A 79 -22.58 -6.43 -10.26
CA ALA A 79 -23.51 -6.33 -11.38
C ALA A 79 -22.95 -6.97 -12.66
N SER A 80 -21.65 -6.77 -12.92
CA SER A 80 -20.97 -7.32 -14.11
C SER A 80 -20.93 -8.86 -14.16
N LEU A 81 -21.11 -9.54 -13.03
CA LEU A 81 -21.07 -11.00 -12.93
C LEU A 81 -22.44 -11.67 -13.08
N SER A 82 -23.55 -10.95 -12.89
CA SER A 82 -24.81 -11.64 -12.55
C SER A 82 -26.12 -10.95 -12.94
N ILE A 83 -26.13 -9.70 -13.40
CA ILE A 83 -27.39 -8.99 -13.65
C ILE A 83 -27.40 -8.36 -15.06
N PRO A 84 -28.05 -9.00 -16.06
CA PRO A 84 -28.05 -8.56 -17.46
C PRO A 84 -28.54 -7.12 -17.69
N PHE A 85 -29.37 -6.61 -16.77
CA PHE A 85 -30.05 -5.31 -16.89
C PHE A 85 -29.47 -4.22 -15.98
N ARG A 86 -28.45 -4.53 -15.17
CA ARG A 86 -27.86 -3.56 -14.26
C ARG A 86 -26.57 -3.03 -14.86
N HIS A 87 -26.68 -1.91 -15.55
CA HIS A 87 -25.55 -1.26 -16.20
C HIS A 87 -24.76 -0.40 -15.19
N CYS A 88 -23.45 -0.47 -15.30
CA CYS A 88 -22.55 0.45 -14.62
C CYS A 88 -22.27 1.65 -15.50
N ASN A 89 -22.56 2.83 -14.98
CA ASN A 89 -22.39 4.09 -15.70
C ASN A 89 -20.97 4.66 -15.56
N TYR A 90 -20.05 3.92 -14.95
CA TYR A 90 -18.65 4.31 -14.78
C TYR A 90 -17.72 3.10 -14.98
N ASP A 91 -16.49 3.37 -15.44
CA ASP A 91 -15.47 2.34 -15.59
C ASP A 91 -14.91 1.97 -14.21
N PHE A 92 -15.24 0.75 -13.76
CA PHE A 92 -14.73 0.21 -12.50
C PHE A 92 -13.47 -0.66 -12.68
N ARG A 93 -13.09 -0.93 -13.94
CA ARG A 93 -11.95 -1.81 -14.29
C ARG A 93 -10.63 -1.06 -14.22
N HIS A 94 -10.68 0.25 -14.41
CA HIS A 94 -9.53 1.13 -14.42
C HIS A 94 -9.74 2.35 -13.53
N MET A 95 -8.71 2.71 -12.77
CA MET A 95 -8.63 4.00 -12.10
C MET A 95 -7.73 4.94 -12.88
N ASN A 96 -7.99 6.24 -12.80
CA ASN A 96 -7.12 7.26 -13.39
C ASN A 96 -5.78 7.33 -12.65
N TYR A 97 -4.68 7.02 -13.34
CA TYR A 97 -3.34 7.02 -12.71
C TYR A 97 -2.95 8.39 -12.15
N GLY A 98 -3.27 9.49 -12.85
CA GLY A 98 -2.93 10.84 -12.38
C GLY A 98 -3.51 11.16 -11.00
N LYS A 99 -4.78 10.80 -10.76
CA LYS A 99 -5.42 10.94 -9.44
C LYS A 99 -4.78 10.05 -8.38
N ILE A 100 -4.47 8.80 -8.73
CA ILE A 100 -3.80 7.87 -7.82
C ILE A 100 -2.40 8.39 -7.46
N SER A 101 -1.59 8.71 -8.45
CA SER A 101 -0.23 9.21 -8.26
C SER A 101 -0.21 10.48 -7.41
N ALA A 102 -1.10 11.45 -7.68
CA ALA A 102 -1.18 12.68 -6.87
C ALA A 102 -1.42 12.42 -5.37
N ARG A 103 -2.18 11.37 -5.04
CA ARG A 103 -2.45 10.97 -3.65
C ARG A 103 -1.30 10.19 -3.02
N HIS A 104 -0.73 9.24 -3.77
CA HIS A 104 0.19 8.23 -3.23
C HIS A 104 1.65 8.68 -3.28
N GLU A 105 2.05 9.43 -4.30
CA GLU A 105 3.45 9.74 -4.58
C GLU A 105 4.19 10.49 -3.45
N PRO A 106 3.57 11.45 -2.74
CA PRO A 106 4.22 12.09 -1.61
C PRO A 106 4.63 11.10 -0.51
N TYR A 107 3.81 10.09 -0.26
CA TYR A 107 4.06 9.07 0.76
C TYR A 107 4.99 7.95 0.25
N ASN A 108 4.85 7.57 -1.03
CA ASN A 108 5.79 6.66 -1.69
C ASN A 108 7.22 7.22 -1.65
N SER A 109 7.38 8.54 -1.85
CA SER A 109 8.67 9.22 -1.75
C SER A 109 9.25 9.12 -0.34
N VAL A 110 8.43 9.30 0.71
CA VAL A 110 8.85 9.13 2.11
C VAL A 110 9.30 7.71 2.39
N LEU A 111 8.54 6.70 1.98
CA LEU A 111 8.92 5.29 2.16
C LEU A 111 10.21 4.94 1.43
N THR A 112 10.41 5.49 0.23
CA THR A 112 11.64 5.30 -0.55
C THR A 112 12.83 5.94 0.16
N GLN A 113 12.66 7.14 0.69
CA GLN A 113 13.69 7.84 1.45
C GLN A 113 14.05 7.07 2.73
N LEU A 114 13.05 6.69 3.54
CA LEU A 114 13.26 5.86 4.74
C LEU A 114 13.95 4.54 4.41
N ALA A 115 13.61 3.91 3.29
CA ALA A 115 14.27 2.69 2.87
C ALA A 115 15.76 2.91 2.56
N SER A 116 16.09 4.01 1.88
CA SER A 116 17.47 4.41 1.62
C SER A 116 18.24 4.67 2.92
N ASP A 117 17.66 5.45 3.84
CA ASP A 117 18.34 5.89 5.07
C ASP A 117 18.55 4.75 6.08
N TRP A 118 17.64 3.77 6.10
CA TRP A 118 17.66 2.67 7.05
C TRP A 118 18.05 1.32 6.45
N GLY A 119 18.53 1.30 5.20
CA GLY A 119 18.93 0.07 4.51
C GLY A 119 17.79 -0.94 4.36
N ALA A 120 16.54 -0.47 4.27
CA ALA A 120 15.37 -1.31 4.09
C ALA A 120 15.08 -1.57 2.61
N LYS A 121 14.23 -2.57 2.35
CA LYS A 121 13.57 -2.70 1.04
C LYS A 121 12.28 -1.89 1.02
N VAL A 122 11.87 -1.46 -0.16
CA VAL A 122 10.58 -0.80 -0.38
C VAL A 122 9.86 -1.45 -1.55
N LEU A 123 8.58 -1.73 -1.38
CA LEU A 123 7.67 -2.16 -2.44
C LEU A 123 6.52 -1.17 -2.52
N LEU A 124 6.18 -0.71 -3.73
CA LEU A 124 5.18 0.33 -3.93
C LEU A 124 4.05 -0.19 -4.84
N PRO A 125 3.08 -0.94 -4.30
CA PRO A 125 1.94 -1.47 -5.07
C PRO A 125 1.24 -0.41 -5.93
N SER A 126 1.07 0.81 -5.40
CA SER A 126 0.46 1.93 -6.14
C SER A 126 1.21 2.38 -7.40
N LYS A 127 2.49 1.99 -7.56
CA LYS A 127 3.25 2.22 -8.80
C LYS A 127 3.15 1.04 -9.77
N VAL A 128 3.29 -0.18 -9.26
CA VAL A 128 3.42 -1.40 -10.09
C VAL A 128 2.09 -2.01 -10.51
N MET A 129 1.00 -1.71 -9.80
CA MET A 129 -0.37 -2.07 -10.20
C MET A 129 -0.96 -1.11 -11.25
N CYS A 130 -0.17 -0.14 -11.74
CA CYS A 130 -0.58 0.87 -12.68
C CYS A 130 0.27 0.87 -13.95
N THR A 131 -0.36 1.22 -15.06
CA THR A 131 0.29 1.67 -16.30
C THR A 131 0.46 3.20 -16.24
N PRO A 132 1.15 3.83 -17.22
CA PRO A 132 1.28 5.28 -17.27
C PRO A 132 -0.04 6.06 -17.31
N THR A 133 -1.16 5.40 -17.67
CA THR A 133 -2.47 6.04 -17.81
C THR A 133 -3.49 5.56 -16.78
N ASN A 134 -3.45 4.28 -16.42
CA ASN A 134 -4.52 3.65 -15.64
C ASN A 134 -3.98 2.68 -14.58
N CYS A 135 -4.68 2.54 -13.47
CA CYS A 135 -4.44 1.48 -12.49
C CYS A 135 -5.49 0.38 -12.62
N GLY A 136 -5.04 -0.88 -12.63
CA GLY A 136 -5.93 -2.03 -12.76
C GLY A 136 -6.69 -2.33 -11.47
N THR A 137 -7.96 -2.74 -11.59
CA THR A 137 -8.75 -3.28 -10.47
C THR A 137 -9.06 -4.77 -10.62
N ILE A 138 -8.68 -5.35 -11.76
CA ILE A 138 -8.89 -6.75 -12.10
C ILE A 138 -7.54 -7.40 -12.37
N PHE A 139 -7.25 -8.49 -11.65
CA PHE A 139 -6.03 -9.28 -11.82
C PHE A 139 -6.40 -10.76 -11.97
N ALA A 140 -5.80 -11.44 -12.95
CA ALA A 140 -6.17 -12.80 -13.34
C ALA A 140 -7.70 -12.98 -13.54
N GLY A 141 -8.36 -11.97 -14.12
CA GLY A 141 -9.80 -11.99 -14.39
C GLY A 141 -10.71 -11.78 -13.17
N GLU A 142 -10.16 -11.51 -11.98
CA GLU A 142 -10.92 -11.26 -10.75
C GLU A 142 -10.77 -9.81 -10.28
N PHE A 143 -11.89 -9.19 -9.87
CA PHE A 143 -11.89 -7.87 -9.22
C PHE A 143 -11.31 -7.97 -7.80
N VAL A 144 -10.30 -7.16 -7.49
CA VAL A 144 -9.44 -7.39 -6.30
C VAL A 144 -9.81 -6.58 -5.06
N TYR A 145 -10.66 -5.57 -5.17
CA TYR A 145 -10.95 -4.65 -4.07
C TYR A 145 -12.15 -5.10 -3.22
N ARG A 146 -12.04 -4.93 -1.90
CA ARG A 146 -13.13 -5.12 -0.93
C ARG A 146 -13.89 -3.83 -0.71
N ASP A 147 -13.21 -2.70 -0.79
CA ASP A 147 -13.76 -1.36 -0.66
C ASP A 147 -12.79 -0.39 -1.36
N ASN A 148 -12.84 0.90 -1.03
CA ASN A 148 -12.02 1.88 -1.72
C ASN A 148 -10.52 1.79 -1.40
N ASN A 149 -10.08 1.06 -0.39
CA ASN A 149 -8.66 1.01 -0.01
C ASN A 149 -8.15 -0.36 0.48
N HIS A 150 -8.98 -1.39 0.51
CA HIS A 150 -8.59 -2.75 0.90
C HIS A 150 -8.71 -3.73 -0.25
N LEU A 151 -7.74 -4.65 -0.36
CA LEU A 151 -7.87 -5.85 -1.17
C LEU A 151 -8.83 -6.85 -0.50
N ARG A 152 -9.49 -7.68 -1.31
CA ARG A 152 -10.30 -8.80 -0.82
C ARG A 152 -9.39 -9.88 -0.22
N ARG A 153 -9.91 -10.57 0.80
CA ARG A 153 -9.24 -11.73 1.43
C ARG A 153 -9.55 -13.04 0.72
N ASN A 154 -10.65 -13.10 -0.02
CA ASN A 154 -11.17 -14.30 -0.68
C ASN A 154 -10.84 -14.29 -2.18
N LEU A 155 -9.64 -13.85 -2.54
CA LEU A 155 -9.14 -13.92 -3.91
C LEU A 155 -8.77 -15.36 -4.25
N LYS A 156 -8.93 -15.71 -5.53
CA LYS A 156 -8.49 -17.01 -6.01
C LYS A 156 -6.97 -17.15 -5.91
N PRO A 157 -6.43 -18.36 -5.72
CA PRO A 157 -4.98 -18.58 -5.62
C PRO A 157 -4.20 -17.97 -6.80
N GLU A 158 -4.70 -18.08 -8.02
CA GLU A 158 -4.08 -17.50 -9.21
C GLU A 158 -4.03 -15.96 -9.18
N THR A 159 -5.05 -15.32 -8.63
CA THR A 159 -5.10 -13.86 -8.46
C THR A 159 -4.15 -13.41 -7.36
N ASN A 160 -4.09 -14.16 -6.25
CA ASN A 160 -3.11 -13.89 -5.18
C ASN A 160 -1.67 -14.00 -5.69
N ALA A 161 -1.35 -15.05 -6.46
CA ALA A 161 -0.04 -15.22 -7.06
C ALA A 161 0.28 -14.08 -8.05
N ALA A 162 -0.66 -13.70 -8.92
CA ALA A 162 -0.47 -12.59 -9.84
C ALA A 162 -0.22 -11.25 -9.12
N LEU A 163 -0.94 -10.97 -8.03
CA LEU A 163 -0.73 -9.77 -7.23
C LEU A 163 0.61 -9.81 -6.48
N ALA A 164 0.96 -10.93 -5.86
CA ALA A 164 2.22 -11.08 -5.14
C ALA A 164 3.42 -10.88 -6.06
N ASN A 165 3.36 -11.45 -7.27
CA ASN A 165 4.36 -11.29 -8.31
C ASN A 165 4.49 -9.81 -8.76
N ILE A 166 3.37 -9.17 -9.12
CA ILE A 166 3.37 -7.77 -9.60
C ILE A 166 3.86 -6.80 -8.52
N ILE A 167 3.49 -7.05 -7.26
CA ILE A 167 3.95 -6.23 -6.13
C ILE A 167 5.45 -6.47 -5.85
N GLY A 168 5.98 -7.64 -6.24
CA GLY A 168 7.35 -8.06 -5.93
C GLY A 168 7.49 -8.71 -4.55
N LEU A 169 6.39 -9.21 -3.97
CA LEU A 169 6.40 -9.93 -2.70
C LEU A 169 7.09 -11.29 -2.82
N ASP A 170 6.89 -12.00 -3.93
CA ASP A 170 7.53 -13.30 -4.17
C ASP A 170 9.06 -13.16 -4.12
N ASP A 171 9.59 -12.20 -4.88
CA ASP A 171 11.01 -11.83 -4.89
C ASP A 171 11.55 -11.41 -3.52
N PHE A 172 10.72 -10.78 -2.69
CA PHE A 172 11.13 -10.40 -1.34
C PHE A 172 11.27 -11.64 -0.48
N VAL A 173 10.24 -12.50 -0.47
CA VAL A 173 10.13 -13.70 0.36
C VAL A 173 11.15 -14.76 -0.05
N ASP A 174 11.38 -14.99 -1.35
CA ASP A 174 12.33 -15.99 -1.85
C ASP A 174 13.79 -15.61 -1.61
N LYS A 175 14.05 -14.31 -1.36
CA LYS A 175 15.38 -13.78 -0.96
C LYS A 175 15.50 -13.62 0.56
N LEU A 176 14.50 -14.08 1.33
CA LEU A 176 14.59 -14.15 2.77
C LEU A 176 15.46 -15.32 3.21
#